data_AF-A0A4R8SLE3-F1
#
_entry.id   AF-A0A4R8SLE3-F1
#
_cell.length_a   1.000
_cell.length_b   1.000
_cell.length_c   1.000
_cell.angle_alpha   90.00
_cell.angle_beta   90.00
_cell.angle_gamma   90.00
#
_symmetry.space_group_name_H-M   'P 1'
#
loop_
_entity.id
_entity.type
_entity.pdbx_description
1 polymer ?
#
loop_
_entity_poly.entity_id
_entity_poly.type
_entity_poly.pdbx_seq_one_letter_code
_entity_poly.pdbx_strand_id
1 'polypeptide(L)'
;MSPLDLSLVPFAGISADYVWSQFVQLFTDDQARRIELEEYQQRQPLNWSDLTSAVTRMVIDDDPDIDGDADGLYTDIAAWWRVNQEVHVRPTPKAAALCVWLWRNGLHIDSVDVYGKIWNAVRVRHREEHRIGWPPDTALEGFRHAAYPHWDNANHEQFCTLFRQRHVDPQVDRSLNHLFD
;
A
#
# COMPACT_ATOMS: atom_id res chain seq x y z
N MET A 1 2.10 -31.84 24.33
CA MET A 1 1.31 -32.11 23.10
C MET A 1 0.81 -30.77 22.61
N SER A 2 1.35 -30.26 21.50
CA SER A 2 1.00 -28.93 20.97
C SER A 2 -0.33 -28.97 20.20
N PRO A 3 -1.24 -27.99 20.33
CA PRO A 3 -2.59 -28.05 19.78
C PRO A 3 -2.70 -27.60 18.30
N LEU A 4 -1.60 -27.58 17.54
CA LEU A 4 -1.55 -26.96 16.19
C LEU A 4 -1.12 -27.90 15.06
N ASP A 5 -1.13 -29.21 15.28
CA ASP A 5 -0.86 -30.18 14.21
C ASP A 5 -2.15 -30.62 13.48
N LEU A 6 -3.05 -29.65 13.25
CA LEU A 6 -4.24 -29.84 12.42
C LEU A 6 -3.86 -29.55 10.98
N SER A 7 -3.29 -30.53 10.29
CA SER A 7 -3.22 -30.47 8.83
C SER A 7 -4.65 -30.40 8.30
N LEU A 8 -5.08 -29.23 7.85
CA LEU A 8 -6.40 -29.04 7.26
C LEU A 8 -6.56 -30.02 6.09
N VAL A 9 -7.55 -30.91 6.18
CA VAL A 9 -7.81 -31.93 5.15
C VAL A 9 -8.24 -31.22 3.86
N PRO A 10 -7.70 -31.59 2.68
CA PRO A 10 -8.11 -31.00 1.41
C PRO A 10 -9.62 -31.09 1.19
N PHE A 11 -10.27 -30.00 0.83
CA PHE A 11 -11.67 -30.02 0.41
C PHE A 11 -11.71 -30.29 -1.10
N ALA A 12 -12.31 -31.40 -1.52
CA ALA A 12 -12.42 -31.79 -2.94
C ALA A 12 -11.06 -31.84 -3.70
N GLY A 13 -9.97 -32.19 -3.02
CA GLY A 13 -8.62 -32.23 -3.61
C GLY A 13 -7.92 -30.87 -3.68
N ILE A 14 -8.51 -29.81 -3.15
CA ILE A 14 -7.94 -28.47 -3.08
C ILE A 14 -7.20 -28.30 -1.75
N SER A 15 -5.92 -27.89 -1.80
CA SER A 15 -5.13 -27.63 -0.59
C SER A 15 -5.58 -26.36 0.12
N ALA A 16 -5.46 -26.33 1.45
CA ALA A 16 -5.72 -25.14 2.25
C ALA A 16 -4.84 -23.95 1.81
N ASP A 17 -3.58 -24.20 1.44
CA ASP A 17 -2.66 -23.18 0.93
C ASP A 17 -3.15 -22.56 -0.38
N TYR A 18 -3.73 -23.37 -1.27
CA TYR A 18 -4.33 -22.85 -2.50
C TYR A 18 -5.53 -21.97 -2.19
N VAL A 19 -6.43 -22.41 -1.32
CA VAL A 19 -7.61 -21.63 -0.90
C VAL A 19 -7.18 -20.31 -0.26
N TRP A 20 -6.19 -20.35 0.63
CA TRP A 20 -5.62 -19.16 1.26
C TRP A 20 -5.02 -18.21 0.24
N SER A 21 -4.20 -18.72 -0.69
CA SER A 21 -3.59 -17.92 -1.75
C SER A 21 -4.64 -17.23 -2.64
N GLN A 22 -5.68 -17.97 -3.05
CA GLN A 22 -6.80 -17.41 -3.82
C GLN A 22 -7.59 -16.37 -3.04
N PHE A 23 -7.87 -16.63 -1.76
CA PHE A 23 -8.51 -15.65 -0.88
C PHE A 23 -7.69 -14.37 -0.79
N VAL A 24 -6.39 -14.47 -0.50
CA VAL A 24 -5.50 -13.31 -0.37
C VAL A 24 -5.43 -12.53 -1.68
N GLN A 25 -5.38 -13.20 -2.83
CA GLN A 25 -5.39 -12.54 -4.14
C GLN A 25 -6.67 -11.73 -4.36
N LEU A 26 -7.84 -12.36 -4.23
CA LEU A 26 -9.14 -11.71 -4.42
C LEU A 26 -9.37 -10.58 -3.40
N PHE A 27 -8.96 -10.82 -2.16
CA PHE A 27 -9.04 -9.82 -1.10
C PHE A 27 -8.17 -8.61 -1.42
N THR A 28 -6.92 -8.84 -1.84
CA THR A 28 -5.96 -7.80 -2.24
C THR A 28 -6.54 -6.94 -3.36
N ASP A 29 -7.11 -7.55 -4.39
CA ASP A 29 -7.66 -6.84 -5.54
C ASP A 29 -8.90 -6.00 -5.17
N ASP A 30 -9.78 -6.50 -4.28
CA ASP A 30 -10.91 -5.74 -3.73
C ASP A 30 -10.43 -4.57 -2.87
N GLN A 31 -9.45 -4.78 -1.98
CA GLN A 31 -8.93 -3.72 -1.12
C GLN A 31 -8.25 -2.62 -1.92
N ALA A 32 -7.41 -2.98 -2.90
CA ALA A 32 -6.75 -2.01 -3.76
C ALA A 32 -7.78 -1.16 -4.54
N ARG A 33 -8.85 -1.78 -5.06
CA ARG A 33 -9.94 -1.06 -5.75
C ARG A 33 -10.70 -0.10 -4.83
N ARG A 34 -10.93 -0.50 -3.58
CA ARG A 34 -11.61 0.37 -2.61
C ARG A 34 -10.75 1.57 -2.23
N ILE A 35 -9.46 1.34 -2.00
CA ILE A 35 -8.49 2.40 -1.70
C ILE A 35 -8.45 3.40 -2.84
N GLU A 36 -8.32 2.93 -4.08
CA GLU A 36 -8.33 3.75 -5.29
C GLU A 36 -9.62 4.59 -5.43
N LEU A 37 -10.79 3.98 -5.18
CA LEU A 37 -12.07 4.68 -5.20
C LEU A 37 -12.16 5.75 -4.10
N GLU A 38 -11.70 5.44 -2.89
CA GLU A 38 -11.68 6.37 -1.76
C GLU A 38 -10.73 7.54 -2.04
N GLU A 39 -9.54 7.27 -2.58
CA GLU A 39 -8.62 8.30 -3.04
C GLU A 39 -9.27 9.21 -4.08
N TYR A 40 -9.94 8.62 -5.08
CA TYR A 40 -10.66 9.40 -6.10
C TYR A 40 -11.73 10.31 -5.50
N GLN A 41 -12.47 9.83 -4.49
CA GLN A 41 -13.52 10.60 -3.80
C GLN A 41 -12.96 11.68 -2.87
N GLN A 42 -11.80 11.46 -2.27
CA GLN A 42 -11.16 12.39 -1.34
C GLN A 42 -10.30 13.46 -2.02
N ARG A 43 -10.04 13.34 -3.33
CA ARG A 43 -9.40 14.39 -4.14
C ARG A 43 -10.22 15.68 -4.03
N GLN A 44 -9.75 16.64 -3.26
CA GLN A 44 -10.38 17.95 -3.20
C GLN A 44 -10.00 18.77 -4.45
N PRO A 45 -10.91 19.63 -4.94
CA PRO A 45 -10.54 20.63 -5.93
C PRO A 45 -9.40 21.48 -5.38
N LEU A 46 -8.44 21.80 -6.26
CA LEU A 46 -7.26 22.59 -5.91
C LEU A 46 -7.67 23.88 -5.18
N ASN A 47 -7.09 24.12 -4.01
CA ASN A 47 -7.03 25.47 -3.49
C ASN A 47 -5.79 26.15 -4.05
N TRP A 48 -5.99 27.08 -4.98
CA TRP A 48 -4.93 27.77 -5.70
C TRP A 48 -3.98 28.59 -4.80
N SER A 49 -4.37 28.88 -3.55
CA SER A 49 -3.47 29.49 -2.56
C SER A 49 -2.32 28.59 -2.10
N ASP A 50 -2.42 27.28 -2.33
CA ASP A 50 -1.50 26.28 -1.75
C ASP A 50 -0.37 25.91 -2.73
N LEU A 51 -0.39 26.46 -3.94
CA LEU A 51 0.65 26.29 -4.96
C LEU A 51 1.91 27.08 -4.61
N THR A 52 2.97 26.38 -4.20
CA THR A 52 4.29 27.00 -3.98
C THR A 52 5.13 27.01 -5.26
N SER A 53 6.07 27.96 -5.37
CA SER A 53 6.95 28.07 -6.56
C SER A 53 7.82 26.83 -6.83
N ALA A 54 8.02 25.96 -5.83
CA ALA A 54 8.73 24.70 -6.00
C ALA A 54 7.93 23.68 -6.83
N VAL A 55 6.60 23.66 -6.64
CA VAL A 55 5.67 22.80 -7.38
C VAL A 55 5.63 23.21 -8.84
N THR A 56 5.56 24.51 -9.09
CA THR A 56 5.56 25.09 -10.44
C THR A 56 6.82 24.68 -11.20
N ARG A 57 8.00 24.67 -10.55
CA ARG A 57 9.26 24.23 -11.19
C ARG A 57 9.28 22.74 -11.51
N MET A 58 8.79 21.88 -10.61
CA MET A 58 8.76 20.43 -10.86
C MET A 58 7.97 20.06 -12.11
N VAL A 59 6.87 20.75 -12.37
CA VAL A 59 6.03 20.50 -13.57
C VAL A 59 6.70 21.01 -14.85
N ILE A 60 7.40 22.15 -14.77
CA ILE A 60 8.14 22.73 -15.91
C ILE A 60 9.36 21.87 -16.28
N ASP A 61 10.04 21.28 -15.28
CA ASP A 61 11.23 20.46 -15.51
C ASP A 61 10.90 19.07 -16.11
N ASP A 62 9.70 18.52 -15.85
CA ASP A 62 9.25 17.23 -16.38
C ASP A 62 8.70 17.31 -17.83
N ASP A 63 8.30 18.51 -18.31
CA ASP A 63 7.84 18.72 -19.68
C ASP A 63 8.43 20.01 -20.29
N PRO A 64 9.55 19.91 -21.04
CA PRO A 64 10.26 21.05 -21.59
C PRO A 64 9.55 21.74 -22.76
N ASP A 65 8.47 21.16 -23.28
CA ASP A 65 7.69 21.70 -24.41
C ASP A 65 6.51 22.59 -23.95
N ILE A 66 6.43 22.93 -22.65
CA ILE A 66 5.44 23.90 -22.14
C ILE A 66 5.80 25.31 -22.63
N ASP A 67 5.26 25.66 -23.79
CA ASP A 67 5.31 27.00 -24.39
C ASP A 67 4.49 27.98 -23.54
N GLY A 68 5.13 28.66 -22.57
CA GLY A 68 4.95 30.07 -22.15
C GLY A 68 3.57 30.69 -21.89
N ASP A 69 2.45 30.02 -22.16
CA ASP A 69 1.10 30.50 -21.90
C ASP A 69 0.76 30.15 -20.46
N ALA A 70 0.65 31.20 -19.64
CA ALA A 70 0.43 31.06 -18.22
C ALA A 70 -0.79 30.17 -17.94
N ASP A 71 -1.89 30.33 -18.69
CA ASP A 71 -3.12 29.55 -18.54
C ASP A 71 -2.96 28.05 -18.88
N GLY A 72 -2.10 27.70 -19.85
CA GLY A 72 -1.78 26.31 -20.20
C GLY A 72 -0.95 25.64 -19.10
N LEU A 73 0.13 26.31 -18.69
CA LEU A 73 0.97 25.89 -17.57
C LEU A 73 0.15 25.75 -16.26
N TYR A 74 -0.79 26.66 -15.99
CA TYR A 74 -1.68 26.56 -14.82
C TYR A 74 -2.62 25.35 -14.89
N THR A 75 -3.09 24.99 -16.09
CA THR A 75 -3.96 23.83 -16.30
C THR A 75 -3.18 22.53 -16.09
N ASP A 76 -1.95 22.46 -16.60
CA ASP A 76 -1.09 21.28 -16.48
C ASP A 76 -0.58 21.07 -15.05
N ILE A 77 -0.22 22.15 -14.35
CA ILE A 77 0.12 22.10 -12.91
C ILE A 77 -1.07 21.62 -12.08
N ALA A 78 -2.27 22.11 -12.37
CA ALA A 78 -3.47 21.70 -11.66
C ALA A 78 -3.86 20.24 -11.95
N ALA A 79 -3.65 19.77 -13.18
CA ALA A 79 -3.85 18.39 -13.55
C ALA A 79 -2.83 17.49 -12.84
N TRP A 80 -1.54 17.83 -12.91
CA TRP A 80 -0.46 17.12 -12.23
C TRP A 80 -0.68 17.06 -10.72
N TRP A 81 -1.01 18.18 -10.09
CA TRP A 81 -1.24 18.26 -8.65
C TRP A 81 -2.52 17.55 -8.22
N ARG A 82 -3.62 17.65 -8.98
CA ARG A 82 -4.86 16.89 -8.68
C ARG A 82 -4.63 15.37 -8.72
N VAL A 83 -3.69 14.92 -9.55
CA VAL A 83 -3.29 13.51 -9.67
C VAL A 83 -2.31 13.11 -8.56
N ASN A 84 -1.50 14.06 -8.05
CA ASN A 84 -0.42 13.84 -7.08
C ASN A 84 -0.67 14.43 -5.67
N GLN A 85 -1.89 14.88 -5.35
CA GLN A 85 -2.26 15.23 -3.98
C GLN A 85 -2.13 13.99 -3.08
N GLU A 86 -1.25 14.04 -2.10
CA GLU A 86 -1.06 12.98 -1.09
C GLU A 86 -2.29 12.90 -0.18
N VAL A 87 -3.29 12.12 -0.59
CA VAL A 87 -4.37 11.71 0.32
C VAL A 87 -3.75 10.82 1.40
N HIS A 88 -4.22 10.94 2.65
CA HIS A 88 -3.86 9.99 3.71
C HIS A 88 -4.46 8.62 3.38
N VAL A 89 -3.70 7.82 2.66
CA VAL A 89 -4.09 6.48 2.22
C VAL A 89 -4.05 5.54 3.42
N ARG A 90 -5.17 4.88 3.69
CA ARG A 90 -5.30 3.91 4.79
C ARG A 90 -5.74 2.59 4.18
N PRO A 91 -5.21 1.43 4.64
CA PRO A 91 -5.91 0.19 4.38
C PRO A 91 -7.36 0.32 4.87
N THR A 92 -8.29 -0.34 4.19
CA THR A 92 -9.67 -0.36 4.68
C THR A 92 -9.71 -0.96 6.09
N PRO A 93 -10.72 -0.61 6.92
CA PRO A 93 -10.87 -1.21 8.24
C PRO A 93 -10.91 -2.75 8.21
N LYS A 94 -11.40 -3.35 7.10
CA LYS A 94 -11.40 -4.81 6.90
C LYS A 94 -9.99 -5.36 6.69
N ALA A 95 -9.17 -4.69 5.88
CA ALA A 95 -7.78 -5.05 5.66
C ALA A 95 -6.97 -4.97 6.96
N ALA A 96 -7.13 -3.88 7.71
CA ALA A 96 -6.50 -3.71 9.01
C ALA A 96 -6.95 -4.80 9.98
N ALA A 97 -8.26 -5.07 10.10
CA ALA A 97 -8.79 -6.10 11.00
C ALA A 97 -8.24 -7.51 10.69
N LEU A 98 -8.12 -7.89 9.41
CA LEU A 98 -7.54 -9.17 9.02
C LEU A 98 -6.07 -9.27 9.44
N CYS A 99 -5.27 -8.24 9.17
CA CYS A 99 -3.87 -8.21 9.57
C CYS A 99 -3.73 -8.27 11.09
N VAL A 100 -4.50 -7.45 11.82
CA VAL A 100 -4.52 -7.47 13.29
C VAL A 100 -4.90 -8.84 13.84
N TRP A 101 -5.89 -9.50 13.23
CA TRP A 101 -6.30 -10.84 13.62
C TRP A 101 -5.21 -11.88 13.37
N LEU A 102 -4.57 -11.88 12.19
CA LEU A 102 -3.44 -12.76 11.88
C LEU A 102 -2.31 -12.56 12.89
N TRP A 103 -1.94 -11.30 13.14
CA TRP A 103 -0.90 -10.93 14.09
C TRP A 103 -1.18 -11.47 15.49
N ARG A 104 -2.37 -11.22 16.02
CA ARG A 104 -2.77 -11.68 17.37
C ARG A 104 -2.79 -13.20 17.52
N ASN A 105 -2.91 -13.94 16.43
CA ASN A 105 -2.85 -15.40 16.41
C ASN A 105 -1.43 -15.95 16.13
N GLY A 106 -0.40 -15.09 16.17
CA GLY A 106 1.00 -15.49 15.96
C GLY A 106 1.40 -15.63 14.49
N LEU A 107 0.50 -15.33 13.55
CA LEU A 107 0.76 -15.38 12.11
C LEU A 107 1.33 -14.05 11.62
N HIS A 108 2.47 -13.65 12.20
CA HIS A 108 3.07 -12.32 11.95
C HIS A 108 3.51 -12.14 10.49
N ILE A 109 4.09 -13.20 9.89
CA ILE A 109 4.55 -13.19 8.50
C ILE A 109 3.35 -13.06 7.55
N ASP A 110 2.32 -13.87 7.72
CA ASP A 110 1.11 -13.78 6.90
C ASP A 110 0.43 -12.41 7.03
N SER A 111 0.42 -11.85 8.26
CA SER A 111 -0.12 -10.51 8.49
C SER A 111 0.59 -9.44 7.67
N VAL A 112 1.93 -9.42 7.66
CA VAL A 112 2.68 -8.41 6.90
C VAL A 112 2.64 -8.69 5.41
N ASP A 113 2.57 -9.95 4.98
CA ASP A 113 2.52 -10.33 3.57
C ASP A 113 1.17 -10.01 2.95
N VAL A 114 0.07 -10.18 3.67
CA VAL A 114 -1.26 -9.70 3.23
C VAL A 114 -1.24 -8.19 3.03
N TYR A 115 -0.71 -7.44 4.00
CA TYR A 115 -0.63 -5.99 3.87
C TYR A 115 0.33 -5.55 2.75
N GLY A 116 1.48 -6.22 2.61
CA GLY A 116 2.46 -5.99 1.55
C GLY A 116 1.89 -6.22 0.15
N LYS A 117 1.05 -7.25 -0.03
CA LYS A 117 0.33 -7.49 -1.29
C LYS A 117 -0.65 -6.36 -1.61
N ILE A 118 -1.41 -5.88 -0.63
CA ILE A 118 -2.31 -4.72 -0.80
C ILE A 118 -1.52 -3.47 -1.18
N TRP A 119 -0.46 -3.17 -0.44
CA TRP A 119 0.40 -2.03 -0.71
C TRP A 119 1.02 -2.08 -2.11
N ASN A 120 1.56 -3.24 -2.51
CA ASN A 120 2.12 -3.41 -3.85
C ASN A 120 1.05 -3.32 -4.95
N ALA A 121 -0.15 -3.88 -4.74
CA ALA A 121 -1.23 -3.76 -5.72
C ALA A 121 -1.65 -2.30 -5.94
N VAL A 122 -1.77 -1.50 -4.87
CA VAL A 122 -2.05 -0.06 -4.97
C VAL A 122 -0.92 0.66 -5.71
N ARG A 123 0.35 0.37 -5.39
CA ARG A 123 1.51 0.96 -6.07
C ARG A 123 1.56 0.64 -7.56
N VAL A 124 1.19 -0.58 -7.95
CA VAL A 124 1.13 -0.98 -9.37
C VAL A 124 0.06 -0.15 -10.09
N ARG A 125 -1.15 -0.02 -9.52
CA ARG A 125 -2.22 0.79 -10.10
C ARG A 125 -1.85 2.27 -10.18
N HIS A 126 -1.24 2.83 -9.14
CA HIS A 126 -0.74 4.21 -9.17
C HIS A 126 0.27 4.41 -10.31
N ARG A 127 1.17 3.45 -10.53
CA ARG A 127 2.12 3.51 -11.66
C ARG A 127 1.42 3.47 -13.01
N GLU A 128 0.39 2.63 -13.16
CA GLU A 128 -0.43 2.55 -14.38
C GLU A 128 -1.18 3.87 -14.65
N GLU A 129 -1.52 4.63 -13.60
CA GLU A 129 -2.13 5.96 -13.67
C GLU A 129 -1.12 7.14 -13.74
N HIS A 130 0.19 6.87 -13.89
CA HIS A 130 1.25 7.88 -13.85
C HIS A 130 1.30 8.72 -12.56
N ARG A 131 0.92 8.12 -11.43
CA ARG A 131 0.93 8.75 -10.10
C ARG A 131 2.21 8.45 -9.33
N ILE A 132 2.56 9.34 -8.41
CA ILE A 132 3.59 9.07 -7.40
C ILE A 132 3.19 7.82 -6.62
N GLY A 133 4.06 6.80 -6.63
CA GLY A 133 3.80 5.53 -5.98
C GLY A 133 3.75 5.67 -4.46
N TRP A 134 2.78 5.01 -3.83
CA TRP A 134 2.54 5.05 -2.38
C TRP A 134 3.79 4.75 -1.53
N PRO A 135 4.33 5.74 -0.78
CA PRO A 135 5.50 5.53 0.08
C PRO A 135 5.21 4.57 1.23
N PRO A 136 6.19 3.75 1.65
CA PRO A 136 6.00 2.75 2.69
C PRO A 136 5.64 3.35 4.06
N ASP A 137 6.24 4.49 4.43
CA ASP A 137 5.97 5.10 5.75
C ASP A 137 4.56 5.68 5.84
N THR A 138 4.08 6.32 4.77
CA THR A 138 2.68 6.78 4.68
C THR A 138 1.71 5.60 4.75
N ALA A 139 2.06 4.47 4.13
CA ALA A 139 1.26 3.25 4.21
C ALA A 139 1.16 2.73 5.65
N LEU A 140 2.30 2.61 6.33
CA LEU A 140 2.36 2.13 7.71
C LEU A 140 1.59 3.04 8.68
N GLU A 141 1.67 4.37 8.54
CA GLU A 141 0.89 5.28 9.37
C GLU A 141 -0.62 5.15 9.08
N GLY A 142 -1.00 5.01 7.80
CA GLY A 142 -2.38 4.70 7.42
C GLY A 142 -2.88 3.40 8.06
N PHE A 143 -2.05 2.36 8.09
CA PHE A 143 -2.35 1.10 8.76
C PHE A 143 -2.56 1.29 10.26
N ARG A 144 -1.70 2.07 10.92
CA ARG A 144 -1.84 2.40 12.34
C ARG A 144 -3.21 2.98 12.66
N HIS A 145 -3.64 3.96 11.86
CA HIS A 145 -4.94 4.61 12.03
C HIS A 145 -6.10 3.65 11.81
N ALA A 146 -6.04 2.79 10.80
CA ALA A 146 -7.09 1.83 10.50
C ALA A 146 -7.19 0.68 11.53
N ALA A 147 -6.07 0.33 12.18
CA ALA A 147 -5.99 -0.73 13.18
C ALA A 147 -6.41 -0.28 14.60
N TYR A 148 -6.47 1.02 14.85
CA TYR A 148 -6.92 1.59 16.12
C TYR A 148 -8.42 1.32 16.37
N PRO A 149 -8.88 1.04 17.61
CA PRO A 149 -8.14 1.01 18.89
C PRO A 149 -7.52 -0.36 19.24
N HIS A 150 -7.56 -1.33 18.33
CA HIS A 150 -7.17 -2.72 18.62
C HIS A 150 -5.67 -2.98 18.41
N TRP A 151 -4.88 -1.92 18.30
CA TRP A 151 -3.48 -1.99 17.91
C TRP A 151 -2.64 -1.10 18.82
N ASP A 152 -1.73 -1.70 19.58
CA ASP A 152 -0.82 -0.97 20.46
C ASP A 152 0.48 -0.57 19.74
N ASN A 153 1.22 0.35 20.38
CA ASN A 153 2.45 0.91 19.80
C ASN A 153 3.56 -0.14 19.63
N ALA A 154 3.66 -1.12 20.52
CA ALA A 154 4.72 -2.13 20.48
C ALA A 154 4.49 -3.11 19.31
N ASN A 155 3.26 -3.59 19.15
CA ASN A 155 2.84 -4.40 18.01
C ASN A 155 3.00 -3.62 16.70
N HIS A 156 2.70 -2.32 16.70
CA HIS A 156 2.88 -1.48 15.53
C HIS A 156 4.34 -1.34 15.11
N GLU A 157 5.25 -1.11 16.05
CA GLU A 157 6.69 -0.98 15.75
C GLU A 157 7.28 -2.29 15.21
N GLN A 158 6.90 -3.43 15.80
CA GLN A 158 7.31 -4.74 15.31
C GLN A 158 6.78 -5.02 13.91
N PHE A 159 5.50 -4.70 13.65
CA PHE A 159 4.89 -4.84 12.34
C PHE A 159 5.61 -3.99 11.29
N CYS A 160 5.87 -2.72 11.59
CA CYS A 160 6.59 -1.82 10.69
C CYS A 160 7.99 -2.34 10.36
N THR A 161 8.71 -2.84 11.38
CA THR A 161 10.05 -3.41 11.22
C THR A 161 10.01 -4.61 10.26
N LEU A 162 9.12 -5.57 10.52
CA LEU A 162 8.99 -6.78 9.71
C LEU A 162 8.51 -6.46 8.28
N PHE A 163 7.59 -5.51 8.12
CA PHE A 163 7.12 -5.05 6.83
C PHE A 163 8.25 -4.46 5.99
N ARG A 164 9.07 -3.55 6.56
CA ARG A 164 10.19 -2.93 5.85
C ARG A 164 11.21 -3.96 5.39
N GLN A 165 11.60 -4.87 6.28
CA GLN A 165 12.55 -5.95 5.98
C GLN A 165 12.10 -6.84 4.81
N ARG A 166 10.79 -7.10 4.67
CA ARG A 166 10.27 -8.02 3.66
C ARG A 166 9.87 -7.36 2.36
N HIS A 167 9.30 -6.16 2.42
CA HIS A 167 8.62 -5.53 1.28
C HIS A 167 9.26 -4.22 0.82
N VAL A 168 10.10 -3.58 1.64
CA VAL A 168 10.71 -2.26 1.32
C VAL A 168 12.19 -2.37 0.97
N ASP A 169 12.97 -3.20 1.68
CA ASP A 169 14.41 -3.39 1.48
C ASP A 169 14.72 -4.72 0.76
N PRO A 170 14.72 -4.79 -0.59
CA PRO A 170 14.77 -6.07 -1.30
C PRO A 170 16.20 -6.63 -1.43
N GLN A 171 17.17 -6.19 -0.61
CA GLN A 171 18.53 -6.73 -0.62
C GLN A 171 18.76 -7.91 0.34
N VAL A 172 17.78 -8.29 1.17
CA VAL A 172 17.98 -9.34 2.18
C VAL A 172 17.69 -10.76 1.67
N ASP A 173 16.80 -10.97 0.68
CA ASP A 173 16.39 -12.33 0.27
C ASP A 173 16.99 -12.84 -1.07
N ARG A 174 17.65 -12.00 -1.88
CA ARG A 174 18.48 -12.54 -2.99
C ARG A 174 19.81 -13.13 -2.48
N SER A 175 20.27 -12.67 -1.32
CA SER A 175 21.57 -13.04 -0.73
C SER A 175 21.53 -14.39 0.00
N LEU A 176 20.37 -14.77 0.55
CA LEU A 176 20.20 -16.04 1.28
C LEU A 176 19.89 -17.22 0.35
N ASN A 177 19.23 -16.99 -0.79
CA ASN A 177 18.99 -18.06 -1.77
C ASN A 177 20.27 -18.48 -2.53
N HIS A 178 21.30 -17.63 -2.60
CA HIS A 178 22.61 -17.99 -3.17
C HIS A 178 23.57 -18.68 -2.19
N LEU A 179 23.17 -18.87 -0.92
CA LEU A 179 23.95 -19.64 0.07
C LEU A 179 23.45 -21.09 0.22
N PHE A 180 22.34 -21.43 -0.46
CA PHE A 180 21.78 -22.78 -0.50
C PHE A 180 21.80 -23.39 -1.92
N ASP A 181 22.43 -22.71 -2.89
CA ASP A 181 22.77 -23.23 -4.23
C ASP A 181 24.28 -23.54 -4.32
#